data_AF-A0A7R9MB59-F1
#
_entry.id   AF-A0A7R9MB59-F1
#
_cell.length_a   1.000
_cell.length_b   1.000
_cell.length_c   1.000
_cell.angle_alpha   90.00
_cell.angle_beta   90.00
_cell.angle_gamma   90.00
#
_symmetry.space_group_name_H-M   'P 1'
#
loop_
_entity.id
_entity.type
_entity.pdbx_description
1 polymer ?
#
loop_
_entity_poly.entity_id
_entity_poly.type
_entity_poly.pdbx_seq_one_letter_code
_entity_poly.pdbx_strand_id
1 'polypeptide(L)'
;MFVFLHVLKGTPWESGDQGKVRKLTHWEQIDDGIQFTSTRKFLTVVPIILFFLTSFYTKYDSFHFVVNFIALLLVLLPKLPQFHCVRLFGINKY
;
A
#
# COMPACT_ATOMS: atom_id res chain seq x y z
N MET A 1 -6.28 -6.81 1.72
CA MET A 1 -5.65 -5.56 2.22
C MET A 1 -5.25 -4.60 1.10
N PHE A 2 -4.58 -5.07 0.03
CA PHE A 2 -4.16 -4.20 -1.07
C PHE A 2 -5.30 -3.39 -1.70
N VAL A 3 -6.40 -4.05 -2.07
CA VAL A 3 -7.59 -3.40 -2.67
C VAL A 3 -8.16 -2.32 -1.75
N PHE A 4 -8.32 -2.63 -0.47
CA PHE A 4 -8.85 -1.69 0.50
C PHE A 4 -7.98 -0.43 0.62
N LEU A 5 -6.66 -0.59 0.69
CA LEU A 5 -5.76 0.53 0.89
C LEU A 5 -5.47 1.35 -0.37
N HIS A 6 -5.36 0.71 -1.52
CA HIS A 6 -4.84 1.36 -2.74
C HIS A 6 -5.88 1.51 -3.86
N VAL A 7 -7.05 0.86 -3.76
CA VAL A 7 -8.11 0.96 -4.78
C VAL A 7 -9.30 1.73 -4.24
N LEU A 8 -9.77 1.41 -3.04
CA LEU A 8 -10.91 2.10 -2.43
C LEU A 8 -10.53 3.55 -2.06
N LYS A 9 -11.49 4.44 -2.27
CA LYS A 9 -11.36 5.88 -2.09
C LYS A 9 -12.46 6.45 -1.21
N GLY A 10 -12.15 7.60 -0.62
CA GLY A 10 -13.07 8.32 0.25
C GLY A 10 -13.37 7.55 1.53
N THR A 11 -14.36 8.05 2.26
CA THR A 11 -14.82 7.53 3.54
C THR A 11 -16.34 7.42 3.45
N PRO A 12 -16.93 6.21 3.53
CA PRO A 12 -18.38 6.04 3.40
C PRO A 12 -19.18 6.70 4.53
N TRP A 13 -18.53 6.97 5.66
CA TRP A 13 -19.18 7.31 6.93
C TRP A 13 -18.86 8.73 7.43
N GLU A 14 -17.96 9.46 6.76
CA GLU A 14 -17.56 10.82 7.14
C GLU A 14 -18.27 11.85 6.24
N SER A 15 -19.47 12.27 6.64
CA SER A 15 -20.29 13.20 5.85
C SER A 15 -19.80 14.65 5.89
N GLY A 16 -18.95 15.01 6.86
CA GLY A 16 -18.43 16.37 7.08
C GLY A 16 -17.24 16.79 6.20
N ASP A 17 -16.67 15.87 5.43
CA ASP A 17 -15.42 16.10 4.68
C ASP A 17 -15.57 17.02 3.45
N GLN A 18 -16.81 17.37 3.05
CA GLN A 18 -17.12 18.17 1.85
C GLN A 18 -16.44 17.67 0.55
N GLY A 19 -16.04 16.39 0.53
CA GLY A 19 -15.40 15.75 -0.62
C GLY A 19 -13.90 15.97 -0.77
N LYS A 20 -13.19 16.46 0.26
CA LYS A 20 -11.74 16.67 0.24
C LYS A 20 -10.96 15.36 0.05
N VAL A 21 -11.40 14.27 0.68
CA VAL A 21 -10.78 12.94 0.61
C VAL A 21 -11.41 12.03 -0.44
N ARG A 22 -12.42 12.50 -1.19
CA ARG A 22 -13.14 11.69 -2.19
C ARG A 22 -12.22 11.09 -3.26
N LYS A 23 -11.12 11.77 -3.56
CA LYS A 23 -10.12 11.35 -4.53
C LYS A 23 -8.96 10.57 -3.90
N LEU A 24 -8.81 10.62 -2.58
CA LEU A 24 -7.72 9.97 -1.88
C LEU A 24 -8.08 8.52 -1.60
N THR A 25 -7.12 7.64 -1.82
CA THR A 25 -7.18 6.24 -1.39
C THR A 25 -7.07 6.15 0.13
N HIS A 26 -7.49 5.03 0.70
CA HIS A 26 -7.41 4.84 2.15
C HIS A 26 -5.96 4.91 2.66
N TRP A 27 -4.98 4.46 1.87
CA TRP A 27 -3.56 4.62 2.19
C TRP A 27 -3.12 6.09 2.26
N GLU A 28 -3.64 6.95 1.40
CA GLU A 28 -3.31 8.37 1.39
C GLU A 28 -3.95 9.10 2.57
N GLN A 29 -5.11 8.62 3.05
CA GLN A 29 -5.83 9.19 4.19
C GLN A 29 -5.25 8.78 5.56
N ILE A 30 -4.53 7.66 5.67
CA ILE A 30 -3.95 7.20 6.95
C ILE A 30 -3.07 8.29 7.57
N ASP A 31 -3.26 8.52 8.87
CA ASP A 31 -2.54 9.54 9.66
C ASP A 31 -2.54 10.93 9.00
N ASP A 32 -3.68 11.34 8.42
CA ASP A 32 -3.86 12.62 7.73
C ASP A 32 -2.85 12.87 6.59
N GLY A 33 -2.35 11.80 5.96
CA GLY A 33 -1.34 11.88 4.91
C GLY A 33 0.09 12.12 5.40
N ILE A 34 0.31 12.18 6.71
CA ILE A 34 1.64 12.32 7.31
C ILE A 34 2.47 11.08 6.98
N GLN A 35 3.65 11.30 6.42
CA GLN A 35 4.57 10.23 6.05
C GLN A 35 5.39 9.76 7.26
N PHE A 36 5.88 8.51 7.20
CA PHE A 36 6.80 7.93 8.22
C PHE A 36 6.27 7.82 9.66
N THR A 37 4.95 7.81 9.83
CA THR A 37 4.29 7.48 11.11
C THR A 37 4.51 6.02 11.50
N SER A 38 4.29 5.71 12.79
CA SER A 38 4.42 4.34 13.31
C SER A 38 3.50 3.36 12.58
N THR A 39 2.27 3.76 12.28
CA THR A 39 1.30 2.97 11.51
C THR A 39 1.80 2.66 10.11
N ARG A 40 2.25 3.68 9.35
CA ARG A 40 2.77 3.48 7.98
C ARG A 40 4.02 2.62 7.98
N LYS A 41 4.94 2.81 8.94
CA LYS A 41 6.12 1.96 9.11
C LYS A 41 5.72 0.50 9.36
N PHE A 42 4.81 0.25 10.29
CA PHE A 42 4.31 -1.09 10.57
C PHE A 42 3.72 -1.76 9.32
N LEU A 43 2.80 -1.06 8.61
CA LEU A 43 2.14 -1.57 7.40
C LEU A 43 3.10 -1.76 6.21
N THR A 44 4.34 -1.26 6.29
CA THR A 44 5.39 -1.43 5.27
C THR A 44 6.39 -2.50 5.68
N VAL A 45 6.69 -2.64 6.97
CA VAL A 45 7.63 -3.63 7.51
C VAL A 45 7.03 -5.04 7.52
N VAL A 46 5.75 -5.20 7.82
CA VAL A 46 5.08 -6.52 7.84
C VAL A 46 5.28 -7.32 6.54
N PRO A 47 4.99 -6.78 5.34
CA PRO A 47 5.20 -7.54 4.10
C PRO A 47 6.68 -7.86 3.83
N ILE A 48 7.62 -7.03 4.29
CA ILE A 48 9.06 -7.31 4.20
C ILE A 48 9.44 -8.51 5.06
N ILE A 49 8.95 -8.57 6.30
CA ILE A 49 9.19 -9.71 7.19
C ILE A 49 8.58 -10.99 6.59
N LEU A 50 7.36 -10.92 6.07
CA LEU A 50 6.72 -12.05 5.40
C LEU A 50 7.52 -12.53 4.19
N PHE A 51 8.08 -11.62 3.38
CA PHE A 51 8.94 -11.99 2.26
C PHE A 51 10.16 -12.81 2.72
N PHE A 52 10.85 -12.37 3.78
CA PHE A 52 11.98 -13.11 4.33
C PHE A 52 11.56 -14.47 4.88
N LEU A 53 10.43 -14.52 5.60
CA LEU A 53 9.92 -15.76 6.18
C LEU A 53 9.56 -16.78 5.09
N THR A 54 8.84 -16.36 4.04
CA THR A 54 8.48 -17.22 2.91
C THR A 54 9.73 -17.69 2.15
N SER A 55 10.72 -16.82 1.95
CA SER A 55 11.98 -17.19 1.30
C SER A 55 12.77 -18.21 2.13
N PHE A 56 12.78 -18.06 3.46
CA PHE A 56 13.40 -19.01 4.38
C PHE A 56 12.71 -20.38 4.35
N TYR A 57 11.38 -20.42 4.43
CA TYR A 57 10.61 -21.67 4.41
C TYR A 57 10.70 -22.43 3.08
N THR A 58 10.79 -21.71 1.96
CA THR A 58 10.94 -22.29 0.63
C THR A 58 12.39 -22.67 0.31
N LYS A 59 13.31 -22.56 1.28
CA LYS A 59 14.75 -22.84 1.12
C LYS A 59 15.36 -22.10 -0.08
N TYR A 60 14.87 -20.88 -0.35
CA TYR A 60 15.33 -20.06 -1.47
C TYR A 60 15.16 -20.69 -2.85
N ASP A 61 14.13 -21.51 -3.03
CA ASP A 61 13.74 -21.99 -4.36
C ASP A 61 13.53 -20.80 -5.32
N SER A 62 14.16 -20.89 -6.50
CA SER A 62 14.24 -19.75 -7.42
C SER A 62 12.87 -19.32 -7.94
N PHE A 63 11.96 -20.27 -8.19
CA PHE A 63 10.62 -19.95 -8.68
C PHE A 63 9.79 -19.25 -7.61
N HIS A 64 9.77 -19.81 -6.39
CA HIS A 64 9.04 -19.21 -5.27
C HIS A 64 9.62 -17.84 -4.89
N PHE A 65 10.94 -17.68 -4.96
CA PHE A 65 11.60 -16.40 -4.69
C PHE A 65 11.15 -15.31 -5.67
N VAL A 66 11.12 -15.59 -6.97
CA VAL A 66 10.69 -14.61 -7.99
C VAL A 66 9.23 -14.21 -7.79
N VAL A 67 8.34 -15.18 -7.56
CA VAL A 67 6.91 -14.88 -7.33
C VAL A 67 6.74 -14.03 -6.06
N ASN A 68 7.42 -14.40 -4.98
CA ASN A 68 7.39 -13.67 -3.71
C ASN A 68 7.97 -12.26 -3.83
N PHE A 69 9.02 -12.09 -4.64
CA PHE A 69 9.62 -10.78 -4.92
C PHE A 69 8.69 -9.88 -5.73
N ILE A 70 8.03 -10.40 -6.77
CA ILE A 70 7.03 -9.66 -7.53
C ILE A 70 5.86 -9.24 -6.62
N ALA A 71 5.39 -10.14 -5.75
CA ALA A 71 4.35 -9.83 -4.78
C ALA A 71 4.77 -8.72 -3.80
N LEU A 72 6.01 -8.77 -3.30
CA LEU A 72 6.58 -7.73 -2.45
C LEU A 72 6.62 -6.38 -3.16
N LEU A 73 7.10 -6.33 -4.42
CA LEU A 73 7.15 -5.11 -5.21
C LEU A 73 5.75 -4.50 -5.42
N LEU A 74 4.76 -5.33 -5.77
CA LEU A 74 3.38 -4.86 -5.95
C LEU A 74 2.82 -4.22 -4.68
N VAL A 75 3.16 -4.74 -3.50
CA VAL A 75 2.67 -4.21 -2.22
C VAL A 75 3.49 -3.00 -1.72
N LEU A 76 4.81 -2.98 -1.95
CA LEU A 76 5.69 -1.92 -1.47
C LEU A 76 5.64 -0.67 -2.34
N LEU A 77 5.61 -0.81 -3.68
CA LEU A 77 5.65 0.33 -4.60
C LEU A 77 4.63 1.41 -4.25
N PRO A 78 3.32 1.12 -4.09
CA PRO A 78 2.33 2.16 -3.81
C PRO A 78 2.39 2.70 -2.37
N LYS A 79 3.21 2.10 -1.49
CA LYS A 79 3.44 2.60 -0.12
C LYS A 79 4.56 3.63 -0.05
N LEU A 80 5.43 3.71 -1.07
CA LEU A 80 6.54 4.65 -1.06
C LEU A 80 6.03 6.10 -1.13
N PRO A 81 6.70 7.04 -0.45
CA PRO A 81 6.29 8.45 -0.43
C PRO A 81 6.35 9.09 -1.82
N GLN A 82 7.18 8.57 -2.72
CA GLN A 82 7.29 9.05 -4.11
C GLN A 82 6.02 8.81 -4.94
N PHE A 83 5.19 7.85 -4.54
CA PHE A 83 3.91 7.55 -5.21
C PHE A 83 2.71 8.19 -4.50
N HIS A 84 2.94 9.03 -3.48
CA HIS A 84 1.87 9.72 -2.78
C HIS A 84 1.12 10.68 -3.72
N CYS A 85 -0.19 10.52 -3.85
CA CYS A 85 -1.04 11.29 -4.77
C CYS A 85 -0.67 11.15 -6.26
N VAL A 86 0.20 10.19 -6.61
CA VAL A 86 0.58 9.93 -8.00
C VAL A 86 -0.26 8.79 -8.56
N ARG A 87 -0.97 9.09 -9.64
CA ARG A 87 -1.81 8.11 -10.33
C ARG A 87 -1.06 7.53 -11.51
N LEU A 88 -0.36 6.42 -11.24
CA LEU A 88 0.26 5.61 -12.28
C LEU A 88 -0.78 5.28 -13.37
N PHE A 89 -0.45 5.61 -14.62
CA PHE A 89 -1.30 5.36 -15.81
C PHE A 89 -2.70 5.99 -15.77
N GLY A 90 -2.94 6.99 -14.92
CA GLY A 90 -4.28 7.58 -14.77
C GLY A 90 -5.30 6.66 -14.08
N ILE A 91 -4.83 5.55 -13.51
CA ILE A 91 -5.67 4.67 -12.69
C ILE A 91 -6.21 5.49 -11.52
N ASN A 92 -7.51 5.35 -11.26
CA ASN A 92 -8.20 6.10 -10.23
C ASN A 92 -8.29 7.62 -10.52
N LYS A 93 -8.21 8.15 -11.76
CA LYS A 93 -8.24 9.62 -12.03
C LYS A 93 -9.50 10.38 -11.56
N TYR A 94 -10.63 9.71 -11.40
CA TYR A 94 -11.93 10.33 -11.06
C TYR A 94 -12.42 9.93 -9.68
#